data_AF-A0A1B9ELF6-F1
#
_entry.id   AF-A0A1B9ELF6-F1
#
_cell.length_a   1.000
_cell.length_b   1.000
_cell.length_c   1.000
_cell.angle_alpha   90.00
_cell.angle_beta   90.00
_cell.angle_gamma   90.00
#
_symmetry.space_group_name_H-M   'P 1'
#
loop_
_entity.id
_entity.type
_entity.pdbx_description
1 polymer ?
#
loop_
_entity_poly.entity_id
_entity_poly.type
_entity_poly.pdbx_seq_one_letter_code
_entity_poly.pdbx_strand_id
1 'polypeptide(L)'
;MPPQAPQAPSPYGQPQQPQFGQVPGQAAPPAAPFGQQAPAPYGQPAPSPYGQQPPGSMPPGVPQGVPAAGAGLQAALQPYKETATGQRWTPQNQQLMRVDLTMGGAGVLARQGSMVMYQGKVDFGYKGAGFVGRAVGNATGQEMQLMRCTGRGQVFLAEEGSYLHPIELQGDGICVSAENVLAFDESLQYEVRRVEGHGIPGGALFTMLFQGSGTVVVKTHGTPVVLPVTPTTFADCNAVVAWSAASQVIVSSQVRLRRNAYPGHSGETVNLQFRGAPGNFIVVQPYEV
;
A
#
# COMPACT_ATOMS: atom_id res chain seq x y z
N MET A 1 -47.78 58.71 39.86
CA MET A 1 -47.71 57.49 40.69
C MET A 1 -46.87 56.47 39.93
N PRO A 2 -45.84 55.87 40.57
CA PRO A 2 -44.91 54.99 39.88
C PRO A 2 -45.53 53.60 39.58
N PRO A 3 -44.97 52.83 38.62
CA PRO A 3 -45.55 51.59 38.14
C PRO A 3 -45.32 50.40 39.08
N GLN A 4 -46.34 49.55 39.24
CA GLN A 4 -46.24 48.24 39.87
C GLN A 4 -45.47 47.26 38.96
N ALA A 5 -44.48 46.59 39.52
CA ALA A 5 -43.75 45.49 38.89
C ALA A 5 -44.44 44.14 39.19
N PRO A 6 -44.68 43.28 38.18
CA PRO A 6 -45.01 41.88 38.43
C PRO A 6 -43.85 40.93 38.12
N GLN A 7 -43.35 40.32 39.19
CA GLN A 7 -42.96 38.92 39.40
C GLN A 7 -41.86 38.25 38.55
N ALA A 8 -40.86 37.74 39.28
CA ALA A 8 -39.78 36.89 38.79
C ALA A 8 -40.26 35.47 38.46
N PRO A 9 -39.69 34.82 37.43
CA PRO A 9 -39.99 33.42 37.10
C PRO A 9 -39.31 32.44 38.05
N SER A 10 -40.01 31.34 38.34
CA SER A 10 -39.59 30.20 39.17
C SER A 10 -38.34 29.48 38.65
N PRO A 11 -37.55 28.81 39.51
CA PRO A 11 -36.31 28.16 39.11
C PRO A 11 -36.55 26.89 38.29
N TYR A 12 -35.70 26.72 37.27
CA TYR A 12 -35.66 25.61 36.33
C TYR A 12 -35.51 24.24 37.01
N GLY A 13 -36.33 23.28 36.57
CA GLY A 13 -36.22 21.86 36.91
C GLY A 13 -34.99 21.21 36.26
N GLN A 14 -34.40 20.27 36.99
CA GLN A 14 -33.27 19.43 36.54
C GLN A 14 -33.70 18.46 35.42
N PRO A 15 -32.84 18.14 34.43
CA PRO A 15 -33.11 17.08 33.47
C PRO A 15 -32.90 15.69 34.11
N GLN A 16 -33.94 14.86 34.05
CA GLN A 16 -33.94 13.44 34.41
C GLN A 16 -33.15 12.64 33.35
N GLN A 17 -32.23 11.78 33.77
CA GLN A 17 -31.51 10.84 32.89
C GLN A 17 -32.46 9.73 32.38
N PRO A 18 -32.36 9.31 31.10
CA PRO A 18 -33.15 8.18 30.60
C PRO A 18 -32.62 6.84 31.14
N GLN A 19 -33.51 6.11 31.79
CA GLN A 19 -33.31 4.73 32.24
C GLN A 19 -33.51 3.80 31.05
N PHE A 20 -32.44 3.17 30.57
CA PHE A 20 -32.49 2.24 29.43
C PHE A 20 -33.26 0.96 29.80
N GLY A 21 -34.28 0.69 28.98
CA GLY A 21 -35.22 -0.40 29.11
C GLY A 21 -34.64 -1.77 28.77
N GLN A 22 -35.22 -2.76 29.44
CA GLN A 22 -35.04 -4.19 29.22
C GLN A 22 -35.58 -4.61 27.85
N VAL A 23 -34.83 -5.48 27.16
CA VAL A 23 -35.26 -6.15 25.93
C VAL A 23 -35.96 -7.46 26.32
N PRO A 24 -37.24 -7.71 25.93
CA PRO A 24 -37.90 -8.99 26.15
C PRO A 24 -37.53 -9.96 25.04
N GLY A 25 -36.97 -11.12 25.39
CA GLY A 25 -36.83 -12.25 24.46
C GLY A 25 -35.44 -12.87 24.40
N GLN A 26 -35.02 -13.56 25.45
CA GLN A 26 -34.03 -14.62 25.35
C GLN A 26 -34.44 -15.76 26.29
N ALA A 27 -34.86 -16.88 25.68
CA ALA A 27 -35.14 -18.12 26.37
C ALA A 27 -33.84 -18.74 26.89
N ALA A 28 -33.87 -19.21 28.13
CA ALA A 28 -32.76 -19.90 28.78
C ALA A 28 -32.54 -21.30 28.14
N PRO A 29 -31.29 -21.74 27.94
CA PRO A 29 -31.03 -23.12 27.54
C PRO A 29 -31.20 -24.09 28.73
N PRO A 30 -31.66 -25.34 28.51
CA PRO A 30 -31.91 -26.31 29.58
C PRO A 30 -30.61 -26.87 30.18
N ALA A 31 -30.68 -27.21 31.46
CA ALA A 31 -29.65 -27.95 32.19
C ALA A 31 -29.47 -29.38 31.62
N ALA A 32 -28.22 -29.80 31.44
CA ALA A 32 -27.85 -31.18 31.15
C ALA A 32 -27.23 -31.85 32.40
N PRO A 33 -27.48 -33.16 32.65
CA PRO A 33 -27.01 -33.85 33.84
C PRO A 33 -25.65 -34.53 33.66
N PHE A 34 -24.91 -34.60 34.77
CA PHE A 34 -23.92 -35.61 35.16
C PHE A 34 -22.79 -36.03 34.19
N GLY A 35 -21.56 -35.78 34.64
CA GLY A 35 -20.44 -36.69 34.45
C GLY A 35 -19.26 -36.15 33.63
N GLN A 36 -18.25 -35.61 34.29
CA GLN A 36 -16.85 -36.12 34.27
C GLN A 36 -15.87 -35.07 34.82
N GLN A 37 -14.87 -35.58 35.53
CA GLN A 37 -13.97 -34.90 36.45
C GLN A 37 -13.00 -33.92 35.76
N ALA A 38 -12.80 -32.77 36.40
CA ALA A 38 -11.64 -31.91 36.17
C ALA A 38 -10.44 -32.40 37.02
N PRO A 39 -9.23 -32.55 36.47
CA PRO A 39 -8.03 -32.75 37.27
C PRO A 39 -7.56 -31.45 37.92
N ALA A 40 -7.17 -31.56 39.18
CA ALA A 40 -6.77 -30.50 40.11
C ALA A 40 -5.26 -30.12 39.96
N PRO A 41 -4.67 -29.27 40.82
CA PRO A 41 -3.87 -28.12 40.40
C PRO A 41 -2.35 -28.33 40.53
N TYR A 42 -1.60 -27.39 39.96
CA TYR A 42 -0.15 -27.27 40.08
C TYR A 42 0.33 -27.32 41.55
N GLY A 43 1.13 -28.33 41.86
CA GLY A 43 1.87 -28.50 43.11
C GLY A 43 3.35 -28.78 42.82
N GLN A 44 4.22 -28.14 43.60
CA GLN A 44 5.69 -28.14 43.47
C GLN A 44 6.34 -29.55 43.46
N PRO A 45 7.49 -29.75 42.80
CA PRO A 45 8.28 -30.97 42.97
C PRO A 45 9.09 -30.92 44.27
N ALA A 46 8.95 -31.98 45.09
CA ALA A 46 9.84 -32.27 46.22
C ALA A 46 11.20 -32.83 45.73
N PRO A 47 12.31 -32.59 46.45
CA PRO A 47 13.62 -33.12 46.07
C PRO A 47 13.75 -34.61 46.44
N SER A 48 14.20 -35.43 45.48
CA SER A 48 14.54 -36.84 45.71
C SER A 48 15.93 -36.99 46.34
N PRO A 49 16.15 -37.99 47.22
CA PRO A 49 17.37 -38.13 47.98
C PRO A 49 18.47 -38.86 47.21
N TYR A 50 19.71 -38.53 47.58
CA TYR A 50 20.97 -39.10 47.11
C TYR A 50 20.99 -40.65 47.09
N GLY A 51 21.29 -41.22 45.92
CA GLY A 51 21.60 -42.62 45.70
C GLY A 51 22.89 -42.75 44.89
N GLN A 52 23.80 -43.61 45.35
CA GLN A 52 25.18 -43.74 44.88
C GLN A 52 25.33 -44.21 43.43
N GLN A 53 26.34 -43.71 42.72
CA GLN A 53 26.88 -44.30 41.47
C GLN A 53 28.24 -44.98 41.75
N PRO A 54 28.44 -46.24 41.32
CA PRO A 54 29.76 -46.87 41.32
C PRO A 54 30.62 -46.39 40.13
N PRO A 55 31.97 -46.39 40.24
CA PRO A 55 32.85 -45.92 39.18
C PRO A 55 33.26 -47.07 38.25
N GLY A 56 32.92 -46.99 36.96
CA GLY A 56 33.49 -47.92 35.99
C GLY A 56 32.87 -47.87 34.60
N SER A 57 33.74 -47.78 33.59
CA SER A 57 33.54 -48.02 32.16
C SER A 57 32.76 -46.99 31.33
N MET A 58 33.50 -46.09 30.68
CA MET A 58 33.07 -45.42 29.45
C MET A 58 33.23 -46.37 28.24
N PRO A 59 32.20 -46.61 27.43
CA PRO A 59 32.35 -47.12 26.08
C PRO A 59 32.73 -45.99 25.11
N PRO A 60 33.64 -46.20 24.14
CA PRO A 60 33.91 -45.25 23.08
C PRO A 60 32.83 -45.40 22.00
N GLY A 61 31.88 -44.46 21.96
CA GLY A 61 30.81 -44.45 20.98
C GLY A 61 30.21 -43.06 20.87
N VAL A 62 30.76 -42.27 19.94
CA VAL A 62 30.18 -41.02 19.45
C VAL A 62 28.68 -41.19 19.15
N PRO A 63 27.86 -40.19 19.51
CA PRO A 63 27.09 -39.54 18.47
C PRO A 63 27.85 -38.27 18.16
N GLN A 64 28.44 -38.27 16.98
CA GLN A 64 28.83 -37.05 16.30
C GLN A 64 27.56 -36.22 16.23
N GLY A 65 27.40 -35.30 17.19
CA GLY A 65 26.42 -34.25 17.09
C GLY A 65 26.70 -33.60 15.76
N VAL A 66 25.80 -33.82 14.80
CA VAL A 66 25.77 -33.12 13.53
C VAL A 66 26.14 -31.65 13.82
N PRO A 67 27.26 -31.13 13.30
CA PRO A 67 27.47 -29.69 13.39
C PRO A 67 26.25 -29.07 12.74
N ALA A 68 25.58 -28.21 13.51
CA ALA A 68 24.35 -27.54 13.10
C ALA A 68 24.48 -27.10 11.64
N ALA A 69 23.69 -27.73 10.76
CA ALA A 69 23.56 -27.26 9.41
C ALA A 69 23.11 -25.80 9.47
N GLY A 70 23.98 -24.85 9.10
CA GLY A 70 23.56 -23.48 8.79
C GLY A 70 24.35 -22.31 9.39
N ALA A 71 25.52 -22.48 10.00
CA ALA A 71 26.36 -21.33 10.39
C ALA A 71 27.44 -21.05 9.33
N GLY A 72 27.07 -20.36 8.25
CA GLY A 72 28.01 -19.96 7.20
C GLY A 72 27.44 -18.89 6.28
N LEU A 73 28.29 -18.19 5.52
CA LEU A 73 27.90 -17.10 4.61
C LEU A 73 26.73 -17.50 3.69
N GLN A 74 26.77 -18.72 3.15
CA GLN A 74 25.70 -19.23 2.29
C GLN A 74 24.34 -19.28 3.00
N ALA A 75 24.30 -19.71 4.27
CA ALA A 75 23.09 -19.80 5.07
C ALA A 75 22.56 -18.40 5.43
N ALA A 76 23.45 -17.45 5.72
CA ALA A 76 23.10 -16.05 5.96
C ALA A 76 22.48 -15.37 4.73
N LEU A 77 22.86 -15.78 3.52
CA LEU A 77 22.34 -15.24 2.26
C LEU A 77 21.08 -15.96 1.74
N GLN A 78 20.69 -17.12 2.29
CA GLN A 78 19.52 -17.87 1.84
C GLN A 78 18.22 -17.03 1.80
N PRO A 79 17.91 -16.19 2.82
CA PRO A 79 16.67 -15.40 2.81
C PRO A 79 16.63 -14.33 1.71
N TYR A 80 17.79 -13.95 1.18
CA TYR A 80 17.94 -12.89 0.16
C TYR A 80 18.14 -13.46 -1.25
N LYS A 81 17.93 -14.76 -1.43
CA LYS A 81 17.98 -15.37 -2.74
C LYS A 81 16.85 -14.86 -3.62
N GLU A 82 17.15 -14.80 -4.91
CA GLU A 82 16.21 -14.40 -5.95
C GLU A 82 14.95 -15.26 -5.93
N THR A 83 13.79 -14.62 -6.05
CA THR A 83 12.51 -15.29 -6.21
C THR A 83 12.47 -16.01 -7.56
N ALA A 84 11.86 -17.19 -7.57
CA ALA A 84 11.79 -18.06 -8.74
C ALA A 84 11.35 -17.33 -10.03
N THR A 85 12.00 -17.69 -11.14
CA THR A 85 11.71 -17.21 -12.49
C THR A 85 10.46 -17.88 -13.06
N GLY A 86 9.63 -17.12 -13.79
CA GLY A 86 8.49 -17.71 -14.51
C GLY A 86 7.39 -16.74 -14.96
N GLN A 87 7.38 -15.51 -14.44
CA GLN A 87 6.48 -14.44 -14.86
C GLN A 87 7.30 -13.28 -15.44
N ARG A 88 6.71 -12.53 -16.39
CA ARG A 88 7.36 -11.35 -16.99
C ARG A 88 7.73 -10.33 -15.92
N TRP A 89 6.80 -10.03 -15.01
CA TRP A 89 7.02 -9.18 -13.84
C TRP A 89 7.09 -10.05 -12.59
N THR A 90 8.17 -9.94 -11.83
CA THR A 90 8.38 -10.74 -10.61
C THR A 90 8.88 -9.85 -9.46
N PRO A 91 8.12 -9.68 -8.37
CA PRO A 91 8.63 -9.03 -7.17
C PRO A 91 9.72 -9.91 -6.53
N GLN A 92 10.92 -9.35 -6.40
CA GLN A 92 12.03 -9.99 -5.68
C GLN A 92 11.88 -9.80 -4.18
N ASN A 93 11.37 -8.63 -3.80
CA ASN A 93 10.85 -8.31 -2.48
C ASN A 93 9.81 -7.19 -2.66
N GLN A 94 9.40 -6.55 -1.56
CA GLN A 94 8.38 -5.49 -1.61
C GLN A 94 8.84 -4.20 -2.32
N GLN A 95 10.14 -4.02 -2.54
CA GLN A 95 10.75 -2.78 -3.04
C GLN A 95 11.58 -2.97 -4.32
N LEU A 96 11.75 -4.21 -4.77
CA LEU A 96 12.56 -4.56 -5.94
C LEU A 96 11.75 -5.41 -6.91
N MET A 97 11.54 -4.89 -8.11
CA MET A 97 10.80 -5.54 -9.18
C MET A 97 11.76 -6.03 -10.25
N ARG A 98 11.69 -7.31 -10.62
CA ARG A 98 12.39 -7.85 -11.79
C ARG A 98 11.44 -7.89 -12.98
N VAL A 99 11.91 -7.46 -14.15
CA VAL A 99 11.24 -7.68 -15.43
C VAL A 99 12.10 -8.53 -16.36
N ASP A 100 11.50 -9.56 -16.95
CA ASP A 100 12.12 -10.40 -17.96
C ASP A 100 11.72 -9.92 -19.37
N LEU A 101 12.70 -9.38 -20.11
CA LEU A 101 12.49 -8.82 -21.44
C LEU A 101 12.37 -9.89 -22.53
N THR A 102 12.64 -11.16 -22.21
CA THR A 102 12.47 -12.28 -23.16
C THR A 102 11.00 -12.71 -23.26
N MET A 103 10.19 -12.41 -22.25
CA MET A 103 8.75 -12.66 -22.23
C MET A 103 8.00 -11.45 -22.82
N GLY A 104 6.78 -11.61 -23.34
CA GLY A 104 5.88 -10.50 -23.71
C GLY A 104 6.17 -9.74 -25.01
N GLY A 105 7.26 -10.05 -25.73
CA GLY A 105 7.49 -9.65 -27.14
C GLY A 105 7.75 -8.17 -27.42
N ALA A 106 7.43 -7.27 -26.48
CA ALA A 106 7.70 -5.84 -26.55
C ALA A 106 8.62 -5.39 -25.41
N GLY A 107 9.22 -4.20 -25.57
CA GLY A 107 10.01 -3.55 -24.54
C GLY A 107 9.18 -3.13 -23.33
N VAL A 108 9.87 -2.50 -22.38
CA VAL A 108 9.29 -1.95 -21.16
C VAL A 108 9.67 -0.48 -21.08
N LEU A 109 8.75 0.36 -20.64
CA LEU A 109 9.04 1.74 -20.28
C LEU A 109 9.14 1.83 -18.76
N ALA A 110 10.29 2.25 -18.26
CA ALA A 110 10.56 2.43 -16.84
C ALA A 110 10.93 3.89 -16.56
N ARG A 111 10.71 4.34 -15.33
CA ARG A 111 11.13 5.66 -14.88
C ARG A 111 12.66 5.76 -14.94
N GLN A 112 13.16 6.85 -15.49
CA GLN A 112 14.60 7.07 -15.59
C GLN A 112 15.24 7.07 -14.21
N GLY A 113 16.39 6.40 -14.07
CA GLY A 113 17.09 6.26 -12.80
C GLY A 113 16.54 5.18 -11.86
N SER A 114 15.44 4.49 -12.21
CA SER A 114 14.90 3.40 -11.39
C SER A 114 15.63 2.06 -11.57
N MET A 115 16.58 1.96 -12.51
CA MET A 115 17.32 0.73 -12.76
C MET A 115 18.40 0.51 -11.70
N VAL A 116 18.36 -0.65 -11.04
CA VAL A 116 19.30 -1.06 -10.00
C VAL A 116 20.34 -2.05 -10.55
N MET A 117 19.89 -3.00 -11.37
CA MET A 117 20.73 -4.05 -11.93
C MET A 117 20.12 -4.54 -13.24
N TYR A 118 20.93 -5.07 -14.15
CA TYR A 118 20.47 -5.86 -15.28
C TYR A 118 21.34 -7.09 -15.49
N GLN A 119 20.78 -8.11 -16.12
CA GLN A 119 21.46 -9.36 -16.47
C GLN A 119 21.16 -9.72 -17.92
N GLY A 120 22.17 -10.19 -18.66
CA GLY A 120 22.02 -10.52 -20.07
C GLY A 120 22.18 -9.31 -21.01
N LYS A 121 21.67 -9.43 -22.23
CA LYS A 121 21.80 -8.40 -23.26
C LYS A 121 20.62 -7.44 -23.19
N VAL A 122 20.81 -6.29 -22.53
CA VAL A 122 19.79 -5.26 -22.38
C VAL A 122 20.27 -3.95 -22.99
N ASP A 123 19.44 -3.37 -23.85
CA ASP A 123 19.61 -2.06 -24.46
C ASP A 123 18.68 -1.06 -23.77
N PHE A 124 19.26 0.06 -23.34
CA PHE A 124 18.56 1.15 -22.69
C PHE A 124 18.47 2.35 -23.63
N GLY A 125 17.27 2.65 -24.09
CA GLY A 125 16.98 3.84 -24.90
C GLY A 125 16.35 4.91 -24.04
N TYR A 126 17.00 6.07 -23.91
CA TYR A 126 16.33 7.22 -23.32
C TYR A 126 15.29 7.73 -24.31
N LYS A 127 14.04 7.89 -23.87
CA LYS A 127 13.03 8.59 -24.67
C LYS A 127 13.26 10.11 -24.59
N GLY A 128 14.50 10.54 -24.84
CA GLY A 128 14.92 11.92 -24.97
C GLY A 128 14.78 12.34 -26.43
N ALA A 129 13.68 13.03 -26.76
CA ALA A 129 13.57 13.97 -27.89
C ALA A 129 13.92 13.51 -29.33
N GLY A 130 14.16 12.24 -29.63
CA GLY A 130 14.62 11.82 -30.96
C GLY A 130 14.02 10.51 -31.46
N PHE A 131 13.19 10.61 -32.50
CA PHE A 131 12.69 9.53 -33.36
C PHE A 131 11.69 8.53 -32.74
N VAL A 132 10.45 8.61 -33.24
CA VAL A 132 9.29 7.72 -33.02
C VAL A 132 8.54 7.92 -31.69
N GLY A 133 7.89 9.09 -31.57
CA GLY A 133 6.94 9.37 -30.49
C GLY A 133 6.63 10.86 -30.33
N ARG A 134 6.41 11.56 -31.45
CA ARG A 134 6.16 13.01 -31.46
C ARG A 134 4.70 13.30 -31.10
N ALA A 135 4.42 13.18 -29.81
CA ALA A 135 3.23 13.55 -29.03
C ALA A 135 3.32 12.58 -27.84
N VAL A 136 3.75 12.95 -26.64
CA VAL A 136 2.85 13.43 -25.58
C VAL A 136 3.64 14.23 -24.50
N GLY A 137 4.98 14.30 -24.57
CA GLY A 137 5.80 14.87 -23.48
C GLY A 137 5.92 16.40 -23.43
N ASN A 138 5.82 17.10 -24.56
CA ASN A 138 6.11 18.54 -24.60
C ASN A 138 4.90 19.44 -24.29
N ALA A 139 3.70 18.89 -24.13
CA ALA A 139 2.48 19.67 -23.92
C ALA A 139 2.06 19.79 -22.44
N THR A 140 2.62 18.95 -21.55
CA THR A 140 2.18 18.84 -20.15
C THR A 140 3.08 19.59 -19.16
N GLY A 141 4.31 19.99 -19.52
CA GLY A 141 5.17 20.79 -18.63
C GLY A 141 5.78 20.03 -17.44
N GLN A 142 5.45 18.75 -17.25
CA GLN A 142 6.24 17.81 -16.47
C GLN A 142 6.96 16.85 -17.41
N GLU A 143 8.29 16.92 -17.40
CA GLU A 143 9.16 16.00 -18.12
C GLU A 143 9.21 14.67 -17.36
N MET A 144 8.20 13.81 -17.56
CA MET A 144 8.29 12.44 -17.05
C MET A 144 9.33 11.69 -17.88
N GLN A 145 10.53 11.57 -17.33
CA GLN A 145 11.65 10.92 -17.99
C GLN A 145 11.47 9.40 -17.95
N LEU A 146 11.22 8.82 -19.12
CA LEU A 146 11.09 7.38 -19.32
C LEU A 146 12.31 6.81 -20.04
N MET A 147 12.82 5.71 -19.51
CA MET A 147 13.83 4.84 -20.09
C MET A 147 13.15 3.63 -20.70
N ARG A 148 13.39 3.38 -21.98
CA ARG A 148 12.96 2.18 -22.68
C ARG A 148 13.99 1.07 -22.49
N CYS A 149 13.54 -0.07 -21.98
CA CYS A 149 14.33 -1.27 -21.79
C CYS A 149 13.94 -2.30 -22.86
N THR A 150 14.89 -2.73 -23.68
CA THR A 150 14.71 -3.76 -24.72
C THR A 150 15.85 -4.76 -24.69
N GLY A 151 15.68 -5.94 -25.31
CA GLY A 151 16.75 -6.93 -25.44
C GLY A 151 16.34 -8.32 -24.98
N ARG A 152 17.34 -9.14 -24.63
CA ARG A 152 17.19 -10.51 -24.15
C ARG A 152 17.93 -10.65 -22.83
N GLY A 153 17.27 -10.18 -21.77
CA GLY A 153 17.82 -10.13 -20.43
C GLY A 153 16.76 -9.75 -19.41
N GLN A 154 17.22 -9.53 -18.18
CA GLN A 154 16.38 -9.16 -17.04
C GLN A 154 16.83 -7.81 -16.50
N VAL A 155 15.87 -7.00 -16.06
CA VAL A 155 16.13 -5.69 -15.44
C VAL A 155 15.48 -5.66 -14.07
N PHE A 156 16.21 -5.15 -13.08
CA PHE A 156 15.76 -4.97 -11.71
C PHE A 156 15.54 -3.49 -11.48
N LEU A 157 14.33 -3.15 -11.04
CA LEU A 157 13.82 -1.79 -10.89
C LEU A 157 13.42 -1.53 -9.45
N ALA A 158 13.81 -0.37 -8.92
CA ALA A 158 13.41 0.15 -7.62
C ALA A 158 13.49 1.67 -7.61
N GLU A 159 12.81 2.31 -6.66
CA GLU A 159 12.93 3.76 -6.47
C GLU A 159 12.72 4.12 -5.01
N GLU A 160 13.75 4.71 -4.39
CA GLU A 160 13.72 5.30 -3.04
C GLU A 160 13.13 4.38 -1.93
N GLY A 161 13.24 3.05 -2.07
CA GLY A 161 12.66 2.12 -1.12
C GLY A 161 11.12 2.13 -1.11
N SER A 162 10.49 2.60 -2.18
CA SER A 162 9.03 2.56 -2.33
C SER A 162 8.52 1.13 -2.43
N TYR A 163 7.31 0.88 -1.93
CA TYR A 163 6.62 -0.40 -2.11
C TYR A 163 6.12 -0.51 -3.54
N LEU A 164 6.35 -1.65 -4.18
CA LEU A 164 6.05 -1.88 -5.59
C LEU A 164 4.90 -2.86 -5.76
N HIS A 165 3.91 -2.46 -6.55
CA HIS A 165 2.68 -3.21 -6.80
C HIS A 165 2.48 -3.38 -8.30
N PRO A 166 2.67 -4.59 -8.86
CA PRO A 166 2.33 -4.87 -10.25
C PRO A 166 0.81 -4.99 -10.38
N ILE A 167 0.24 -4.24 -11.31
CA ILE A 167 -1.19 -4.26 -11.65
C ILE A 167 -1.31 -4.76 -13.08
N GLU A 168 -1.87 -5.96 -13.24
CA GLU A 168 -2.15 -6.54 -14.55
C GLU A 168 -3.48 -6.01 -15.08
N LEU A 169 -3.47 -5.51 -16.31
CA LEU A 169 -4.63 -5.07 -17.05
C LEU A 169 -4.99 -6.14 -18.09
N GLN A 170 -6.27 -6.51 -18.15
CA GLN A 170 -6.82 -7.51 -19.08
C GLN A 170 -7.89 -6.90 -19.99
N GLY A 171 -7.62 -5.72 -20.55
CA GLY A 171 -8.56 -4.93 -21.33
C GLY A 171 -9.20 -3.77 -20.56
N ASP A 172 -8.92 -3.69 -19.26
CA ASP A 172 -9.39 -2.61 -18.39
C ASP A 172 -8.55 -1.33 -18.51
N GLY A 173 -9.02 -0.28 -17.84
CA GLY A 173 -8.32 0.99 -17.72
C GLY A 173 -8.15 1.45 -16.28
N ILE A 174 -6.98 2.00 -15.96
CA ILE A 174 -6.66 2.57 -14.65
C ILE A 174 -5.98 3.93 -14.81
N CYS A 175 -6.37 4.90 -13.99
CA CYS A 175 -5.66 6.16 -13.85
C CYS A 175 -4.70 6.07 -12.67
N VAL A 176 -3.44 6.45 -12.86
CA VAL A 176 -2.40 6.44 -11.84
C VAL A 176 -1.76 7.82 -11.77
N SER A 177 -1.43 8.32 -10.58
CA SER A 177 -0.61 9.53 -10.46
C SER A 177 0.75 9.30 -11.14
N ALA A 178 1.19 10.24 -11.97
CA ALA A 178 2.41 10.07 -12.78
C ALA A 178 3.65 9.87 -11.89
N GLU A 179 3.68 10.45 -10.70
CA GLU A 179 4.77 10.29 -9.75
C GLU A 179 4.87 8.87 -9.16
N ASN A 180 3.74 8.15 -9.10
CA ASN A 180 3.63 6.80 -8.57
C ASN A 180 3.87 5.73 -9.64
N VAL A 181 4.09 6.06 -10.91
CA VAL A 181 4.40 5.06 -11.94
C VAL A 181 5.90 4.73 -11.91
N LEU A 182 6.25 3.47 -11.67
CA LEU A 182 7.63 2.99 -11.78
C LEU A 182 7.93 2.54 -13.21
N ALA A 183 7.13 1.63 -13.74
CA ALA A 183 7.38 1.02 -15.05
C ALA A 183 6.11 0.36 -15.59
N PHE A 184 6.06 0.12 -16.89
CA PHE A 184 4.92 -0.52 -17.54
C PHE A 184 5.31 -1.15 -18.87
N ASP A 185 4.50 -2.11 -19.32
CA ASP A 185 4.68 -2.74 -20.62
C ASP A 185 4.43 -1.76 -21.77
N GLU A 186 5.33 -1.76 -22.76
CA GLU A 186 5.21 -0.88 -23.94
C GLU A 186 3.97 -1.19 -24.80
N SER A 187 3.35 -2.36 -24.62
CA SER A 187 2.08 -2.74 -25.26
C SER A 187 0.87 -1.97 -24.74
N LEU A 188 0.95 -1.36 -23.55
CA LEU A 188 -0.14 -0.59 -22.97
C LEU A 188 -0.30 0.76 -23.68
N GLN A 189 -1.54 1.12 -23.97
CA GLN A 189 -1.87 2.47 -24.39
C GLN A 189 -1.85 3.37 -23.16
N TYR A 190 -1.18 4.51 -23.24
CA TYR A 190 -1.16 5.48 -22.16
C TYR A 190 -1.40 6.91 -22.63
N GLU A 191 -2.11 7.67 -21.81
CA GLU A 191 -2.39 9.08 -22.02
C GLU A 191 -2.01 9.85 -20.75
N VAL A 192 -1.23 10.93 -20.90
CA VAL A 192 -0.92 11.83 -19.78
C VAL A 192 -1.99 12.91 -19.72
N ARG A 193 -2.67 13.02 -18.59
CA ARG A 193 -3.72 14.01 -18.31
C ARG A 193 -3.28 14.95 -17.22
N ARG A 194 -3.60 16.23 -17.39
CA ARG A 194 -3.39 17.28 -16.40
C ARG A 194 -4.71 17.60 -15.72
N VAL A 195 -4.75 17.47 -14.40
CA VAL A 195 -5.86 17.95 -13.57
C VAL A 195 -5.45 19.29 -13.00
N GLU A 196 -6.01 20.35 -13.56
CA GLU A 196 -5.77 21.72 -13.11
C GLU A 196 -6.64 22.05 -11.90
N GLY A 197 -6.09 22.76 -10.92
CA GLY A 197 -6.83 23.19 -9.75
C GLY A 197 -6.03 24.10 -8.83
N HIS A 198 -6.69 25.13 -8.33
CA HIS A 198 -6.09 26.06 -7.37
C HIS A 198 -5.79 25.34 -6.04
N GLY A 199 -4.56 25.49 -5.55
CA GLY A 199 -4.07 24.91 -4.29
C GLY A 199 -3.31 23.58 -4.44
N ILE A 200 -3.27 22.98 -5.63
CA ILE A 200 -2.45 21.78 -5.85
C ILE A 200 -0.95 22.15 -5.77
N PRO A 201 -0.10 21.37 -5.08
CA PRO A 201 1.36 21.56 -5.12
C PRO A 201 1.88 21.56 -6.56
N GLY A 202 2.55 22.63 -6.99
CA GLY A 202 3.03 22.78 -8.37
C GLY A 202 1.97 23.21 -9.41
N GLY A 203 0.73 23.51 -8.97
CA GLY A 203 -0.32 24.11 -9.78
C GLY A 203 -1.11 23.15 -10.69
N ALA A 204 -0.75 21.86 -10.75
CA ALA A 204 -1.52 20.82 -11.43
C ALA A 204 -1.08 19.41 -10.99
N LEU A 205 -2.02 18.47 -10.99
CA LEU A 205 -1.71 17.04 -10.83
C LEU A 205 -1.59 16.39 -12.20
N PHE A 206 -0.55 15.57 -12.36
CA PHE A 206 -0.33 14.82 -13.58
C PHE A 206 -0.65 13.35 -13.36
N THR A 207 -1.45 12.81 -14.27
CA THR A 207 -2.02 11.47 -14.12
C THR A 207 -1.83 10.73 -15.44
N MET A 208 -1.55 9.44 -15.38
CA MET A 208 -1.44 8.57 -16.54
C MET A 208 -2.64 7.62 -16.57
N LEU A 209 -3.41 7.68 -17.65
CA LEU A 209 -4.43 6.69 -17.94
C LEU A 209 -3.79 5.56 -18.74
N PHE A 210 -3.77 4.35 -18.20
CA PHE A 210 -3.37 3.14 -18.89
C PHE A 210 -4.58 2.35 -19.35
N GLN A 211 -4.52 1.78 -20.55
CA GLN A 211 -5.57 0.95 -21.14
C GLN A 211 -4.97 -0.20 -21.96
N GLY A 212 -5.71 -1.30 -22.06
CA GLY A 212 -5.35 -2.46 -22.88
C GLY A 212 -4.92 -3.66 -22.03
N SER A 213 -3.99 -4.46 -22.56
CA SER A 213 -3.47 -5.64 -21.86
C SER A 213 -1.96 -5.57 -21.66
N GLY A 214 -1.55 -5.78 -20.42
CA GLY A 214 -0.17 -5.62 -19.96
C GLY A 214 -0.13 -5.25 -18.48
N THR A 215 1.06 -5.05 -17.93
CA THR A 215 1.25 -4.73 -16.52
C THR A 215 1.78 -3.31 -16.35
N VAL A 216 1.28 -2.60 -15.34
CA VAL A 216 1.85 -1.37 -14.81
C VAL A 216 2.33 -1.62 -13.39
N VAL A 217 3.55 -1.22 -13.07
CA VAL A 217 4.14 -1.29 -11.73
C VAL A 217 4.03 0.08 -11.07
N VAL A 218 3.27 0.11 -9.98
CA VAL A 218 2.96 1.31 -9.22
C VAL A 218 3.75 1.33 -7.91
N LYS A 219 4.18 2.51 -7.50
CA LYS A 219 4.94 2.80 -6.28
C LYS A 219 4.04 3.39 -5.21
N THR A 220 4.23 2.97 -3.98
CA THR A 220 3.56 3.57 -2.81
C THR A 220 4.52 3.75 -1.65
N HIS A 221 4.22 4.71 -0.78
CA HIS A 221 4.79 4.79 0.56
C HIS A 221 3.97 3.87 1.47
N GLY A 222 4.57 2.78 1.94
CA GLY A 222 3.88 1.77 2.74
C GLY A 222 2.82 0.98 1.96
N THR A 223 2.02 0.21 2.69
CA THR A 223 0.96 -0.64 2.12
C THR A 223 -0.27 0.21 1.77
N PRO A 224 -0.70 0.24 0.51
CA PRO A 224 -1.87 1.03 0.10
C PRO A 224 -3.18 0.39 0.54
N VAL A 225 -4.25 1.19 0.55
CA VAL A 225 -5.62 0.78 0.82
C VAL A 225 -6.49 1.09 -0.40
N VAL A 226 -7.31 0.12 -0.81
CA VAL A 226 -8.29 0.28 -1.89
C VAL A 226 -9.66 0.55 -1.27
N LEU A 227 -10.32 1.62 -1.71
CA LEU A 227 -11.61 2.05 -1.19
C LEU A 227 -12.62 2.22 -2.34
N PRO A 228 -13.88 1.78 -2.18
CA PRO A 228 -14.92 2.02 -3.18
C PRO A 228 -15.23 3.52 -3.29
N VAL A 229 -15.49 3.98 -4.51
CA VAL A 229 -15.95 5.36 -4.76
C VAL A 229 -17.42 5.48 -4.36
N THR A 230 -17.69 6.46 -3.52
CA THR A 230 -19.05 6.90 -3.17
C THR A 230 -19.19 8.38 -3.55
N PRO A 231 -20.42 8.93 -3.70
CA PRO A 231 -20.62 10.36 -3.99
C PRO A 231 -19.96 11.32 -2.98
N THR A 232 -19.62 10.81 -1.79
CA THR A 232 -19.01 11.54 -0.67
C THR A 232 -17.56 11.13 -0.39
N THR A 233 -16.86 10.55 -1.37
CA THR A 233 -15.45 10.16 -1.22
C THR A 233 -14.52 11.33 -1.56
N PHE A 234 -13.71 11.74 -0.59
CA PHE A 234 -12.68 12.76 -0.72
C PHE A 234 -11.34 12.20 -0.24
N ALA A 235 -10.25 12.51 -0.95
CA ALA A 235 -8.91 12.12 -0.54
C ALA A 235 -7.91 13.26 -0.80
N ASP A 236 -6.85 13.32 0.01
CA ASP A 236 -5.74 14.26 -0.15
C ASP A 236 -5.02 14.00 -1.49
N CYS A 237 -4.68 15.04 -2.24
CA CYS A 237 -3.99 14.91 -3.52
C CYS A 237 -2.65 14.16 -3.44
N ASN A 238 -1.93 14.24 -2.31
CA ASN A 238 -0.64 13.60 -2.11
C ASN A 238 -0.75 12.12 -1.67
N ALA A 239 -1.92 11.74 -1.14
CA ALA A 239 -2.18 10.37 -0.70
C ALA A 239 -2.79 9.49 -1.80
N VAL A 240 -3.30 10.08 -2.89
CA VAL A 240 -3.93 9.33 -3.99
C VAL A 240 -2.86 8.76 -4.92
N VAL A 241 -2.93 7.44 -5.13
CA VAL A 241 -1.99 6.70 -5.99
C VAL A 241 -2.64 6.37 -7.33
N ALA A 242 -3.85 5.82 -7.30
CA ALA A 242 -4.57 5.37 -8.49
C ALA A 242 -6.09 5.35 -8.29
N TRP A 243 -6.85 5.32 -9.37
CA TRP A 243 -8.32 5.18 -9.35
C TRP A 243 -8.83 4.56 -10.64
N SER A 244 -10.07 4.06 -10.62
CA SER A 244 -10.71 3.50 -11.81
C SER A 244 -10.85 4.54 -12.91
N ALA A 245 -10.54 4.19 -14.16
CA ALA A 245 -10.57 5.11 -15.30
C ALA A 245 -11.94 5.77 -15.56
N ALA A 246 -13.03 5.13 -15.13
CA ALA A 246 -14.38 5.66 -15.24
C ALA A 246 -14.77 6.68 -14.14
N SER A 247 -13.90 6.92 -13.15
CA SER A 247 -14.16 7.90 -12.10
C SER A 247 -13.78 9.32 -12.56
N GLN A 248 -14.69 10.27 -12.34
CA GLN A 248 -14.42 11.68 -12.47
C GLN A 248 -13.73 12.21 -11.22
N VAL A 249 -12.65 12.98 -11.43
CA VAL A 249 -11.89 13.63 -10.36
C VAL A 249 -12.15 15.13 -10.44
N ILE A 250 -12.61 15.71 -9.34
CA ILE A 250 -12.88 17.15 -9.21
C ILE A 250 -12.03 17.69 -8.08
N VAL A 251 -11.23 18.71 -8.36
CA VAL A 251 -10.43 19.37 -7.33
C VAL A 251 -11.35 20.16 -6.42
N SER A 252 -11.32 19.86 -5.12
CA SER A 252 -12.12 20.50 -4.09
C SER A 252 -11.19 21.03 -3.00
N SER A 253 -10.88 22.32 -3.03
CA SER A 253 -10.18 22.97 -1.94
C SER A 253 -11.14 23.13 -0.75
N GLN A 254 -10.95 22.34 0.31
CA GLN A 254 -11.52 22.71 1.60
C GLN A 254 -10.51 23.60 2.29
N VAL A 255 -10.71 24.92 2.19
CA VAL A 255 -10.03 25.88 3.06
C VAL A 255 -10.58 25.70 4.47
N ARG A 256 -10.15 24.65 5.16
CA ARG A 256 -10.29 24.57 6.62
C ARG A 256 -9.05 25.24 7.17
N LEU A 257 -9.15 26.55 7.38
CA LEU A 257 -8.21 27.31 8.19
C LEU A 257 -8.12 26.64 9.57
N ARG A 258 -7.24 25.64 9.73
CA ARG A 258 -6.94 25.06 11.03
C ARG A 258 -6.25 26.18 11.80
N ARG A 259 -6.83 26.58 12.93
CA ARG A 259 -6.39 27.67 13.80
C ARG A 259 -4.97 27.48 14.38
N ASN A 260 -4.27 26.40 14.00
CA ASN A 260 -2.92 26.04 14.42
C ASN A 260 -1.98 25.84 13.22
N ALA A 261 -2.05 26.73 12.21
CA ALA A 261 -1.00 26.80 11.19
C ALA A 261 0.32 27.23 11.88
N TYR A 262 1.27 26.32 11.96
CA TYR A 262 2.64 26.66 12.35
C TYR A 262 3.23 27.64 11.32
N PRO A 263 4.08 28.61 11.72
CA PRO A 263 4.71 29.52 10.78
C PRO A 263 5.60 28.72 9.82
N GLY A 264 5.18 28.53 8.58
CA GLY A 264 5.93 27.82 7.54
C GLY A 264 5.14 26.79 6.71
N HIS A 265 3.97 26.33 7.18
CA HIS A 265 3.09 25.41 6.42
C HIS A 265 1.76 26.09 6.12
N SER A 266 1.36 26.20 4.84
CA SER A 266 0.12 26.91 4.47
C SER A 266 -1.15 26.23 4.99
N GLY A 267 -1.08 24.97 5.44
CA GLY A 267 -2.25 24.25 5.96
C GLY A 267 -3.39 24.07 4.95
N GLU A 268 -3.13 24.37 3.68
CA GLU A 268 -4.09 24.22 2.58
C GLU A 268 -4.03 22.78 2.06
N THR A 269 -4.85 21.91 2.65
CA THR A 269 -5.02 20.55 2.13
C THR A 269 -5.93 20.61 0.91
N VAL A 270 -5.40 20.30 -0.28
CA VAL A 270 -6.26 20.10 -1.46
C VAL A 270 -6.77 18.69 -1.48
N ASN A 271 -8.09 18.58 -1.45
CA ASN A 271 -8.78 17.32 -1.53
C ASN A 271 -9.31 17.12 -2.96
N LEU A 272 -9.25 15.88 -3.42
CA LEU A 272 -9.87 15.44 -4.65
C LEU A 272 -11.21 14.78 -4.31
N GLN A 273 -12.28 15.26 -4.93
CA GLN A 273 -13.58 14.60 -4.89
C GLN A 273 -13.65 13.59 -6.04
N PHE A 274 -13.96 12.34 -5.70
CA PHE A 274 -14.15 11.28 -6.68
C PHE A 274 -15.65 11.05 -6.89
N ARG A 275 -16.09 10.99 -8.16
CA ARG A 275 -17.45 10.64 -8.53
C ARG A 275 -17.42 9.51 -9.56
N GLY A 276 -18.19 8.47 -9.32
CA GLY A 276 -18.25 7.32 -10.22
C GLY A 276 -19.45 6.45 -9.92
N ALA A 277 -19.82 5.59 -10.88
CA ALA A 277 -20.81 4.55 -10.67
C ALA A 277 -20.34 3.54 -9.60
N PRO A 278 -21.25 2.80 -8.95
CA PRO A 278 -20.88 1.70 -8.06
C PRO A 278 -19.93 0.71 -8.73
N GLY A 279 -18.92 0.24 -7.99
CA GLY A 279 -17.87 -0.66 -8.50
C GLY A 279 -16.55 0.04 -8.86
N ASN A 280 -16.54 1.38 -8.96
CA ASN A 280 -15.30 2.15 -9.05
C ASN A 280 -14.57 2.19 -7.71
N PHE A 281 -13.25 2.36 -7.75
CA PHE A 281 -12.37 2.41 -6.59
C PHE A 281 -11.32 3.51 -6.69
N ILE A 282 -10.77 3.86 -5.52
CA ILE A 282 -9.55 4.66 -5.36
C ILE A 282 -8.54 3.85 -4.57
N VAL A 283 -7.26 4.13 -4.82
CA VAL A 283 -6.12 3.56 -4.10
C VAL A 283 -5.39 4.71 -3.42
N VAL A 284 -5.28 4.61 -2.10
CA VAL A 284 -4.59 5.61 -1.27
C VAL A 284 -3.42 4.97 -0.53
N GLN A 285 -2.35 5.74 -0.35
CA GLN A 285 -1.18 5.34 0.42
C GLN A 285 -1.17 6.00 1.80
N PRO A 286 -0.57 5.36 2.82
CA PRO A 286 -0.34 5.96 4.13
C PRO A 286 0.82 6.98 4.05
N TYR A 287 0.55 8.16 3.47
CA TYR A 287 1.50 9.27 3.34
C TYR A 287 0.81 10.61 3.60
N GLU A 288 1.50 11.50 4.33
CA GLU A 288 1.11 12.89 4.57
C GLU A 288 2.33 13.80 4.36
N VAL A 289 2.09 15.09 4.08
CA VAL A 289 3.12 16.11 3.75
C VAL A 289 3.12 17.25 4.76
#